data_AF-A0A3C0RB03-F1
#
_entry.id   AF-A0A3C0RB03-F1
#
_cell.length_a   1.000
_cell.length_b   1.000
_cell.length_c   1.000
_cell.angle_alpha   90.00
_cell.angle_beta   90.00
_cell.angle_gamma   90.00
#
_symmetry.space_group_name_H-M   'P 1'
#
loop_
_entity.id
_entity.type
_entity.pdbx_description
1 polymer ?
#
loop_
_entity_poly.entity_id
_entity_poly.type
_entity_poly.pdbx_seq_one_letter_code
_entity_poly.pdbx_strand_id
1 'polypeptide(L)'
;LVEDSQYMTTLPNLPNVPTIVITSMKVDASHSASDRQNWFNAHEKFKIGVSDFTHISTTNSGHYIFIEEPNLVLDNLNLLISKLP
;
A
#
# COMPACT_ATOMS: atom_id res chain seq x y z
N LEU A 1 17.71 -4.24 7.30
CA LEU A 1 17.21 -5.62 7.03
C LEU A 1 16.74 -6.33 8.32
N VAL A 2 17.58 -6.53 9.35
CA VAL A 2 17.11 -7.03 10.68
C VAL A 2 16.73 -5.88 11.61
N GLU A 3 17.55 -4.83 11.64
CA GLU A 3 17.32 -3.64 12.47
C GLU A 3 16.00 -2.94 12.10
N ASP A 4 15.72 -2.78 10.80
CA ASP A 4 14.42 -2.24 10.33
C ASP A 4 13.24 -3.11 10.78
N SER A 5 13.39 -4.44 10.72
CA SER A 5 12.34 -5.37 11.14
C SER A 5 12.09 -5.28 12.65
N GLN A 6 13.15 -5.18 13.46
CA GLN A 6 13.04 -5.00 14.91
C GLN A 6 12.43 -3.63 15.24
N TYR A 7 12.86 -2.57 14.57
CA TYR A 7 12.29 -1.23 14.72
C TYR A 7 10.79 -1.22 14.39
N MET A 8 10.37 -1.87 13.30
CA MET A 8 8.96 -2.02 12.94
C MET A 8 8.10 -2.69 14.01
N THR A 9 8.67 -3.60 14.83
CA THR A 9 7.92 -4.21 15.95
C THR A 9 7.67 -3.27 17.12
N THR A 10 8.42 -2.16 17.19
CA THR A 10 8.27 -1.16 18.26
C THR A 10 7.27 -0.07 17.91
N LEU A 11 6.88 0.04 16.64
CA LEU A 11 5.91 1.03 16.20
C LEU A 11 4.50 0.64 16.65
N PRO A 12 3.70 1.61 17.14
CA PRO A 12 2.30 1.35 17.40
C PRO A 12 1.58 0.99 16.10
N ASN A 13 0.43 0.33 16.23
CA ASN A 13 -0.47 0.17 15.08
C ASN A 13 -0.77 1.54 14.46
N LEU A 14 -1.11 1.53 13.17
CA LEU A 14 -1.59 2.74 12.52
C LEU A 14 -2.75 3.35 13.32
N PRO A 15 -2.81 4.70 13.42
CA PRO A 15 -3.96 5.34 14.05
C PRO A 15 -5.23 4.85 13.37
N ASN A 16 -6.31 4.68 14.14
CA ASN A 16 -7.57 4.19 13.60
C ASN A 16 -8.28 5.27 12.76
N VAL A 17 -7.73 5.54 11.59
CA VAL A 17 -8.21 6.49 10.58
C VAL A 17 -8.40 5.74 9.25
N PRO A 18 -9.29 6.23 8.36
CA PRO A 18 -9.40 5.68 7.02
C PRO A 18 -8.03 5.54 6.35
N THR A 19 -7.73 4.35 5.83
CA THR A 19 -6.44 4.03 5.23
C THR A 19 -6.66 3.36 3.87
N ILE A 20 -6.05 3.91 2.83
CA ILE A 20 -6.04 3.33 1.49
C ILE A 20 -4.60 3.04 1.08
N VAL A 21 -4.34 1.80 0.68
CA VAL A 21 -3.04 1.35 0.17
C VAL A 21 -3.16 0.98 -1.29
N ILE A 22 -2.24 1.48 -2.13
CA ILE A 22 -2.18 1.16 -3.56
C ILE A 22 -0.85 0.45 -3.83
N THR A 23 -0.93 -0.80 -4.28
CA THR A 23 0.23 -1.65 -4.51
C THR A 23 0.42 -1.95 -6.00
N SER A 24 1.59 -1.60 -6.54
CA SER A 24 2.01 -2.11 -7.84
C SER A 24 2.35 -3.59 -7.74
N MET A 25 1.74 -4.38 -8.62
CA MET A 25 1.98 -5.81 -8.86
C MET A 25 2.64 -6.05 -10.21
N LYS A 26 3.13 -5.00 -10.88
CA LYS A 26 3.79 -5.09 -12.18
C LYS A 26 5.10 -5.85 -12.06
N VAL A 27 5.23 -6.92 -12.82
CA VAL A 27 6.46 -7.72 -12.91
C VAL A 27 7.37 -7.11 -13.97
N ASP A 28 8.65 -6.98 -13.64
CA ASP A 28 9.67 -6.45 -14.54
C ASP A 28 11.03 -7.13 -14.28
N ALA A 29 12.08 -6.71 -14.99
CA ALA A 29 13.42 -7.28 -14.85
C ALA A 29 14.01 -7.15 -13.43
N SER A 30 13.51 -6.20 -12.64
CA SER A 30 13.96 -5.94 -11.26
C SER A 30 13.01 -6.56 -10.21
N HIS A 31 11.77 -6.90 -10.55
CA HIS A 31 10.76 -7.36 -9.60
C HIS A 31 9.99 -8.57 -10.13
N SER A 32 10.23 -9.73 -9.53
CA SER A 32 9.53 -10.98 -9.87
C SER A 32 8.10 -11.02 -9.33
N ALA A 33 7.28 -11.94 -9.83
CA ALA A 33 5.94 -12.18 -9.28
C ALA A 33 5.97 -12.57 -7.78
N SER A 34 6.96 -13.36 -7.37
CA SER A 34 7.12 -13.74 -5.95
C SER A 34 7.47 -12.53 -5.09
N ASP A 35 8.32 -11.63 -5.59
CA ASP A 35 8.66 -10.39 -4.90
C ASP A 35 7.42 -9.50 -4.75
N ARG A 36 6.69 -9.26 -5.84
CA ARG A 36 5.43 -8.49 -5.79
C ARG A 36 4.40 -9.07 -4.82
N GLN A 37 4.29 -10.40 -4.76
CA GLN A 37 3.42 -11.05 -3.78
C GLN A 37 3.87 -10.80 -2.34
N ASN A 38 5.18 -10.78 -2.07
CA ASN A 38 5.71 -10.44 -0.74
C ASN A 38 5.36 -8.99 -0.36
N TRP A 39 5.48 -8.05 -1.29
CA TRP A 39 5.06 -6.65 -1.09
C TRP A 39 3.57 -6.54 -0.79
N PHE A 40 2.72 -7.17 -1.60
CA PHE A 40 1.28 -7.20 -1.37
C PHE A 40 0.92 -7.75 0.01
N ASN A 41 1.52 -8.88 0.40
CA ASN A 41 1.26 -9.50 1.69
C ASN A 41 1.75 -8.64 2.86
N ALA A 42 2.84 -7.89 2.69
CA ALA A 42 3.33 -6.94 3.69
C ALA A 42 2.36 -5.75 3.83
N HIS A 43 1.92 -5.18 2.72
CA HIS A 43 0.95 -4.07 2.70
C HIS A 43 -0.41 -4.45 3.27
N GLU A 44 -0.87 -5.69 3.04
CA GLU A 44 -2.11 -6.22 3.60
C GLU A 44 -2.11 -6.24 5.14
N LYS A 45 -0.95 -6.29 5.79
CA LYS A 45 -0.84 -6.25 7.26
C LYS A 45 -1.19 -4.87 7.84
N PHE A 46 -1.21 -3.81 7.05
CA PHE A 46 -1.59 -2.47 7.52
C PHE A 46 -3.05 -2.36 7.97
N LYS A 47 -3.90 -3.34 7.65
CA LYS A 47 -5.26 -3.41 8.18
C LYS A 47 -5.34 -3.71 9.68
N ILE A 48 -4.27 -4.22 10.29
CA ILE A 48 -4.29 -4.60 11.71
C ILE A 48 -4.45 -3.33 12.55
N GLY A 49 -5.55 -3.26 13.31
CA GLY A 49 -5.88 -2.12 14.16
C GLY A 49 -6.57 -0.95 13.45
N VAL A 50 -6.88 -1.07 12.15
CA VAL A 50 -7.59 -0.07 11.36
C VAL A 50 -8.98 -0.58 10.97
N SER A 51 -10.03 0.17 11.30
CA SER A 51 -11.42 -0.24 11.04
C SER A 51 -11.92 0.08 9.63
N ASP A 52 -11.36 1.09 8.96
CA ASP A 52 -11.67 1.45 7.57
C ASP A 52 -10.40 1.34 6.71
N PHE A 53 -10.19 0.15 6.17
CA PHE A 53 -9.02 -0.18 5.36
C PHE A 53 -9.44 -0.58 3.95
N THR A 54 -8.75 -0.04 2.94
CA THR A 54 -8.93 -0.42 1.54
C THR A 54 -7.55 -0.71 0.93
N HIS A 55 -7.40 -1.87 0.30
CA HIS A 55 -6.17 -2.23 -0.41
C HIS A 55 -6.49 -2.48 -1.88
N ILE A 56 -5.82 -1.72 -2.74
CA ILE A 56 -5.96 -1.75 -4.19
C ILE A 56 -4.64 -2.21 -4.77
N SER A 57 -4.71 -3.03 -5.80
CA SER A 57 -3.54 -3.42 -6.57
C SER A 57 -3.72 -3.12 -8.05
N THR A 58 -2.60 -2.92 -8.74
CA THR A 58 -2.57 -2.72 -10.20
C THR A 58 -1.36 -3.44 -10.80
N THR A 59 -1.52 -4.00 -11.98
CA THR A 59 -0.41 -4.60 -12.75
C THR A 59 0.07 -3.69 -13.88
N ASN A 60 -0.59 -2.55 -14.11
CA ASN A 60 -0.31 -1.68 -15.27
C ASN A 60 0.89 -0.76 -15.00
N SER A 61 1.04 -0.33 -13.75
CA SER A 61 2.06 0.64 -13.35
C SER A 61 3.10 0.08 -12.38
N GLY A 62 4.32 0.62 -12.44
CA GLY A 62 5.45 0.27 -11.57
C GLY A 62 5.54 1.16 -10.33
N HIS A 63 6.78 1.43 -9.89
CA HIS A 63 7.07 2.29 -8.72
C HIS A 63 6.51 3.72 -8.89
N TYR A 64 6.50 4.24 -10.12
CA TYR A 64 5.99 5.57 -10.45
C TYR A 64 4.49 5.57 -10.79
N ILE A 65 3.68 4.91 -9.95
CA ILE A 65 2.22 4.78 -10.13
C ILE A 65 1.49 6.13 -10.30
N PHE A 66 1.99 7.17 -9.64
CA PHE A 66 1.45 8.53 -9.74
C PHE A 66 1.69 9.22 -11.08
N ILE A 67 2.66 8.73 -11.87
CA ILE A 67 2.92 9.19 -13.25
C ILE A 67 2.18 8.30 -14.25
N GLU A 68 2.23 6.99 -14.05
CA GLU A 68 1.71 5.99 -15.00
C GLU A 68 0.18 5.82 -14.91
N GLU A 69 -0.38 5.89 -13.70
CA GLU A 69 -1.83 5.80 -13.43
C GLU A 69 -2.29 6.94 -12.50
N PRO A 70 -2.19 8.22 -12.91
CA PRO A 70 -2.47 9.37 -12.05
C PRO A 70 -3.91 9.37 -11.52
N ASN A 71 -4.88 8.94 -12.34
CA ASN A 71 -6.28 8.88 -11.90
C ASN A 71 -6.50 7.84 -10.81
N LEU A 72 -5.81 6.69 -10.85
CA LEU A 72 -5.88 5.69 -9.79
C LEU A 72 -5.46 6.30 -8.44
N VAL A 73 -4.44 7.16 -8.45
CA VAL A 73 -3.97 7.86 -7.25
C VAL A 73 -4.95 8.97 -6.84
N LEU A 74 -5.36 9.84 -7.77
CA LEU A 74 -6.23 10.98 -7.48
C LEU A 74 -7.62 10.56 -7.01
N ASP A 75 -8.23 9.56 -7.65
CA ASP A 75 -9.55 9.07 -7.30
C ASP A 75 -9.56 8.48 -5.88
N ASN A 76 -8.52 7.72 -5.54
CA ASN A 76 -8.38 7.14 -4.20
C ASN A 76 -7.98 8.17 -3.15
N LEU A 77 -7.24 9.21 -3.51
CA LEU A 77 -6.99 10.34 -2.63
C LEU A 77 -8.29 11.10 -2.34
N ASN A 78 -9.10 11.38 -3.36
CA ASN A 78 -10.42 12.02 -3.19
C ASN A 78 -11.35 11.16 -2.34
N LEU A 79 -11.37 9.84 -2.55
CA LEU A 79 -12.10 8.90 -1.71
C LEU A 79 -11.63 8.95 -0.25
N LEU A 80 -10.31 8.94 -0.01
CA LEU A 80 -9.74 9.05 1.34
C LEU A 80 -10.19 10.35 2.02
N ILE A 81 -10.09 11.48 1.32
CA ILE A 81 -10.52 12.80 1.84
C ILE A 81 -12.01 12.80 2.19
N SER A 82 -12.86 12.16 1.37
CA SER A 82 -14.31 12.08 1.62
C SER A 82 -14.68 11.28 2.88
N LYS A 83 -13.76 10.46 3.40
CA LYS A 83 -13.94 9.65 4.61
C LYS A 83 -13.46 10.35 5.89
N LEU A 84 -12.81 11.51 5.77
CA LEU A 84 -12.32 12.25 6.94
C LEU A 84 -13.51 12.88 7.70
N PRO A 85 -13.47 12.88 9.05
CA PRO A 85 -14.52 13.44 9.89
C PRO A 85 -14.63 14.98 9.80
#